data_AF-A0A9X3HYQ7-F1
#
_entry.id   AF-A0A9X3HYQ7-F1
#
_cell.length_a   1.000
_cell.length_b   1.000
_cell.length_c   1.000
_cell.angle_alpha   90.00
_cell.angle_beta   90.00
_cell.angle_gamma   90.00
#
_symmetry.space_group_name_H-M   'P 1'
#
loop_
_entity.id
_entity.type
_entity.pdbx_description
1 polymer ?
#
loop_
_entity_poly.entity_id
_entity_poly.type
_entity_poly.pdbx_seq_one_letter_code
_entity_poly.pdbx_strand_id
1 'polypeptide(L)'
;MIFGYQRISTKEQEFDLQTDALRKYGCEKIFSDIASGAKTSRPALNELITQLRPHDVIVVYKLDRLGRSLKHLIELIDSFTNMEVGIVSLNDPIEALLQIKHGWLI
;
A
#
# COMPACT_ATOMS: atom_id res chain seq x y z
N MET A 1 10.00 -0.52 -8.88
CA MET A 1 10.38 -0.58 -7.46
C MET A 1 9.25 -1.19 -6.65
N ILE A 2 9.57 -1.81 -5.51
CA ILE A 2 8.58 -2.33 -4.56
C ILE A 2 8.53 -1.41 -3.34
N PHE A 3 7.42 -0.69 -3.17
CA PHE A 3 7.18 0.20 -2.05
C PHE A 3 6.27 -0.46 -1.01
N GLY A 4 6.65 -0.41 0.25
CA GLY A 4 5.78 -0.80 1.36
C GLY A 4 5.02 0.41 1.89
N TYR A 5 3.74 0.24 2.18
CA TYR A 5 2.97 1.23 2.94
C TYR A 5 2.27 0.58 4.12
N GLN A 6 2.42 1.20 5.28
CA GLN A 6 1.73 0.78 6.49
C GLN A 6 1.07 1.96 7.20
N ARG A 7 -0.06 1.66 7.84
CA ARG A 7 -0.76 2.59 8.71
C ARG A 7 -0.92 1.93 10.07
N ILE A 8 -0.26 2.49 11.07
CA ILE A 8 -0.18 1.90 12.40
C ILE A 8 -0.97 2.75 13.41
N SER A 9 -1.51 2.10 14.43
CA SER A 9 -1.91 2.81 15.65
C SER A 9 -0.67 2.97 16.55
N THR A 10 -0.76 3.75 17.63
CA THR A 10 0.34 3.93 18.60
C THR A 10 0.72 2.66 19.38
N LYS A 11 0.16 1.49 19.03
CA LYS A 11 0.51 0.20 19.63
C LYS A 11 1.73 -0.39 18.94
N GLU A 12 2.84 -0.48 19.68
CA GLU A 12 4.14 -0.97 19.20
C GLU A 12 4.07 -2.38 18.59
N GLN A 13 3.26 -3.29 19.14
CA GLN A 13 3.12 -4.66 18.63
C GLN A 13 2.56 -4.75 17.20
N GLU A 14 1.66 -3.85 16.79
CA GLU A 14 1.11 -3.82 15.43
C GLU A 14 2.13 -3.27 14.42
N PHE A 15 3.09 -2.45 14.88
CA PHE A 15 4.13 -1.88 14.04
C PHE A 15 5.15 -2.92 13.61
N ASP A 16 5.61 -3.76 14.54
CA ASP A 16 6.64 -4.76 14.25
C ASP A 16 6.15 -5.82 13.26
N LEU A 17 4.90 -6.27 13.42
CA LEU A 17 4.31 -7.28 12.52
C LEU A 17 4.14 -6.78 11.08
N GLN A 18 3.64 -5.55 10.89
CA GLN A 18 3.47 -4.98 9.55
C GLN A 18 4.84 -4.70 8.91
N THR A 19 5.77 -4.14 9.68
CA THR A 19 7.10 -3.80 9.18
C THR A 19 7.86 -5.06 8.76
N ASP A 20 7.83 -6.12 9.57
CA ASP A 20 8.47 -7.40 9.24
C ASP A 20 7.87 -8.01 7.95
N ALA A 21 6.54 -8.05 7.85
CA ALA A 21 5.87 -8.60 6.67
C ALA A 21 6.24 -7.85 5.38
N LEU A 22 6.28 -6.51 5.42
CA LEU A 22 6.68 -5.69 4.28
C LEU A 22 8.15 -5.89 3.90
N ARG A 23 9.05 -5.97 4.90
CA ARG A 23 10.46 -6.28 4.66
C ARG A 23 10.66 -7.67 4.06
N LYS A 24 9.93 -8.67 4.57
CA LYS A 24 9.98 -10.05 4.09
C LYS A 24 9.48 -10.19 2.65
N TYR A 25 8.51 -9.38 2.24
CA TYR A 25 8.06 -9.32 0.85
C TYR A 25 9.13 -8.72 -0.09
N GLY A 26 10.08 -7.96 0.44
CA GLY A 26 11.14 -7.31 -0.34
C GLY A 26 10.85 -5.85 -0.67
N CYS A 27 10.07 -5.14 0.16
CA CYS A 27 9.87 -3.70 -0.02
C CYS A 27 11.19 -2.94 0.14
N GLU A 28 11.57 -2.19 -0.90
CA GLU A 28 12.81 -1.40 -0.95
C GLU A 28 12.70 -0.14 -0.07
N LYS A 29 11.52 0.47 -0.03
CA LYS A 29 11.23 1.64 0.80
C LYS A 29 9.86 1.51 1.44
N ILE A 30 9.79 1.73 2.76
CA ILE A 30 8.55 1.63 3.55
C ILE A 30 8.11 3.00 4.03
N PHE A 31 6.86 3.36 3.74
CA PHE A 31 6.21 4.58 4.18
C PHE A 31 5.23 4.26 5.31
N SER A 32 5.23 5.07 6.37
CA SER A 32 4.45 4.80 7.59
C SER A 32 3.67 6.02 8.03
N ASP A 33 2.35 5.87 8.16
CA ASP A 33 1.48 6.86 8.78
C ASP A 33 0.96 6.38 10.14
N ILE A 34 0.87 7.30 11.12
CA ILE A 34 0.34 7.02 12.45
C ILE A 34 -1.12 7.48 12.53
N ALA A 35 -2.02 6.54 12.79
CA ALA A 35 -3.44 6.80 13.00
C ALA A 35 -3.72 7.24 14.46
N SER A 36 -3.36 8.47 14.83
CA SER A 36 -3.73 9.07 16.13
C SER A 36 -4.86 10.12 15.99
N GLY A 37 -5.94 9.96 16.75
CA GLY A 37 -6.99 10.97 16.93
C GLY A 37 -8.00 11.14 15.77
N ALA A 38 -8.85 12.17 15.87
CA ALA A 38 -10.00 12.40 14.98
C ALA A 38 -9.63 12.85 13.55
N LYS A 39 -8.41 13.34 13.33
CA LYS A 39 -7.85 13.67 12.01
C LYS A 39 -6.58 12.86 11.79
N THR A 40 -6.68 11.75 11.07
CA THR A 40 -5.52 10.96 10.70
C THR A 40 -5.00 11.43 9.36
N SER A 41 -4.09 12.41 9.40
CA SER A 41 -3.34 12.85 8.23
C SER A 41 -2.54 11.67 7.66
N ARG A 42 -2.29 11.69 6.34
CA ARG A 42 -1.54 10.64 5.64
C ARG A 42 -0.37 11.20 4.82
N PRO A 43 0.53 11.98 5.44
CA PRO A 43 1.66 12.56 4.73
C PRO A 43 2.54 11.51 4.06
N ALA A 44 2.74 10.35 4.67
CA ALA A 44 3.60 9.32 4.12
C ALA A 44 2.97 8.64 2.88
N LEU A 45 1.65 8.41 2.90
CA LEU A 45 0.94 7.94 1.69
C LEU A 45 1.06 8.95 0.55
N ASN A 46 0.86 10.24 0.85
CA ASN A 46 0.97 11.28 -0.17
C ASN A 46 2.38 11.36 -0.76
N GLU A 47 3.42 11.25 0.08
CA GLU A 47 4.82 11.22 -0.36
C GLU A 47 5.15 9.97 -1.19
N LEU A 48 4.57 8.82 -0.85
CA LEU A 48 4.69 7.61 -1.67
C LEU A 48 4.11 7.86 -3.06
N ILE A 49 2.90 8.42 -3.14
CA ILE A 49 2.20 8.64 -4.41
C ILE A 49 3.01 9.54 -5.35
N THR A 50 3.70 10.56 -4.83
CA THR A 50 4.53 11.45 -5.66
C THR A 50 5.81 10.79 -6.17
N GLN A 51 6.22 9.65 -5.61
CA GLN A 51 7.41 8.90 -6.03
C GLN A 51 7.10 7.79 -7.01
N LEU A 52 5.83 7.41 -7.16
CA LEU A 52 5.41 6.32 -8.03
C LEU A 52 5.69 6.61 -9.50
N ARG A 53 6.12 5.56 -10.20
CA ARG A 53 6.32 5.51 -11.64
C ARG A 53 5.57 4.29 -12.21
N PRO A 54 5.28 4.29 -13.52
CA PRO A 54 4.76 3.10 -14.19
C PRO A 54 5.61 1.87 -13.88
N HIS A 55 4.95 0.74 -13.63
CA HIS A 55 5.53 -0.56 -13.25
C HIS A 55 6.07 -0.65 -11.82
N ASP A 56 5.85 0.36 -10.98
CA ASP A 56 6.07 0.21 -9.53
C ASP A 56 4.97 -0.63 -8.87
N VAL A 57 5.25 -1.17 -7.69
CA VAL A 57 4.32 -1.97 -6.89
C VAL A 57 4.21 -1.40 -5.49
N ILE A 58 2.98 -1.23 -5.01
CA ILE A 58 2.67 -0.85 -3.63
C ILE A 58 2.25 -2.10 -2.87
N VAL A 59 2.92 -2.39 -1.77
CA VAL A 59 2.63 -3.53 -0.91
C VAL A 59 2.09 -3.01 0.41
N VAL A 60 0.97 -3.57 0.86
CA VAL A 60 0.34 -3.24 2.13
C VAL A 60 0.06 -4.52 2.91
N TYR A 61 0.04 -4.43 4.24
CA TYR A 61 -0.32 -5.57 5.07
C TYR A 61 -1.79 -5.99 4.83
N LYS A 62 -2.69 -5.01 4.80
CA LYS A 62 -4.12 -5.16 4.46
C LYS A 62 -4.64 -3.95 3.69
N LEU A 63 -5.64 -4.12 2.83
CA LEU A 63 -6.24 -3.05 2.03
C LEU A 63 -6.95 -1.98 2.89
N ASP A 64 -7.47 -2.35 4.06
CA ASP A 64 -8.05 -1.37 5.01
C ASP A 64 -7.01 -0.37 5.55
N ARG A 65 -5.72 -0.70 5.46
CA ARG A 65 -4.61 0.17 5.83
C ARG A 65 -4.34 1.22 4.75
N LEU A 66 -4.60 0.89 3.48
CA LEU A 66 -4.46 1.77 2.33
C LEU A 66 -5.62 2.78 2.22
N GLY A 67 -6.88 2.33 2.31
CA GLY A 67 -8.07 3.19 2.20
C GLY A 67 -8.49 3.82 3.54
N ARG A 68 -9.30 4.89 3.53
CA ARG A 68 -9.99 5.41 4.74
C ARG A 68 -11.47 5.00 4.80
N SER A 69 -11.97 4.54 3.66
CA SER A 69 -13.29 3.98 3.40
C SER A 69 -13.18 3.14 2.13
N LEU A 70 -14.18 2.31 1.84
CA LEU A 70 -14.22 1.54 0.60
C LEU A 70 -14.16 2.43 -0.64
N LYS A 71 -14.90 3.54 -0.64
CA LYS A 71 -14.87 4.52 -1.74
C LYS A 71 -13.46 5.07 -1.98
N HIS A 72 -12.77 5.47 -0.92
CA HIS A 72 -11.40 5.97 -1.03
C HIS A 72 -10.43 4.89 -1.51
N LEU A 73 -10.62 3.64 -1.11
CA LEU A 73 -9.81 2.54 -1.60
C LEU A 73 -9.99 2.35 -3.11
N ILE A 74 -11.23 2.38 -3.60
CA ILE A 74 -11.53 2.27 -5.04
C ILE A 74 -10.89 3.43 -5.81
N GLU A 75 -10.98 4.66 -5.31
CA GLU A 75 -10.34 5.84 -5.93
C GLU A 75 -8.81 5.68 -6.03
N LEU A 76 -8.16 5.15 -4.98
CA LEU A 76 -6.72 4.88 -5.01
C LEU A 76 -6.37 3.78 -6.02
N ILE A 77 -7.12 2.68 -6.04
CA ILE A 77 -6.90 1.57 -6.98
C ILE A 77 -7.03 2.06 -8.43
N ASP A 78 -8.06 2.86 -8.73
CA ASP A 78 -8.25 3.44 -10.06
C ASP A 78 -7.09 4.36 -10.45
N SER A 79 -6.67 5.25 -9.54
CA SER A 79 -5.50 6.11 -9.76
C SER A 79 -4.23 5.32 -10.04
N PHE A 80 -3.95 4.28 -9.25
CA PHE A 80 -2.76 3.44 -9.44
C PHE A 80 -2.83 2.62 -10.73
N THR A 81 -4.02 2.13 -11.09
CA THR A 81 -4.24 1.45 -12.37
C THR A 81 -3.93 2.37 -13.56
N ASN A 82 -4.42 3.62 -13.53
CA ASN A 82 -4.14 4.60 -14.58
C ASN A 82 -2.66 5.01 -14.65
N MET A 83 -1.92 4.86 -13.55
CA MET A 83 -0.47 5.08 -13.48
C MET A 83 0.35 3.82 -13.81
N GLU A 84 -0.29 2.70 -14.14
CA GLU A 84 0.35 1.39 -14.36
C GLU A 84 1.13 0.89 -13.13
N VAL A 85 0.63 1.20 -11.93
CA VAL A 85 1.18 0.80 -10.63
C VAL A 85 0.39 -0.39 -10.08
N GLY A 86 1.11 -1.45 -9.68
CA GLY A 86 0.53 -2.64 -9.05
C GLY A 86 0.26 -2.44 -7.56
N ILE A 87 -0.66 -3.23 -7.00
CA ILE A 87 -0.98 -3.22 -5.56
C ILE A 87 -0.99 -4.65 -5.05
N VAL A 88 -0.36 -4.91 -3.91
CA VAL A 88 -0.35 -6.22 -3.26
C VAL A 88 -0.79 -6.07 -1.82
N SER A 89 -1.73 -6.92 -1.40
CA SER A 89 -2.09 -7.08 0.01
C SER A 89 -1.55 -8.42 0.52
N LEU A 90 -0.86 -8.41 1.66
CA LEU A 90 -0.23 -9.61 2.23
C LEU A 90 -1.21 -10.50 3.02
N ASN A 91 -2.30 -9.93 3.54
CA ASN A 91 -3.20 -10.60 4.47
C ASN A 91 -4.70 -10.43 4.13
N ASP A 92 -5.01 -10.10 2.88
CA ASP A 92 -6.38 -10.20 2.36
C ASP A 92 -6.49 -11.40 1.41
N PRO A 93 -7.66 -12.05 1.33
CA PRO A 93 -7.90 -13.16 0.39
C PRO A 93 -7.95 -12.71 -1.08
N ILE A 94 -7.80 -11.41 -1.33
CA ILE A 94 -7.83 -10.80 -2.67
C ILE A 94 -6.40 -10.41 -3.03
N GLU A 95 -5.80 -11.18 -3.94
CA GLU A 95 -4.63 -10.72 -4.69
C GLU A 95 -5.09 -9.68 -5.71
N ALA A 96 -4.85 -8.40 -5.45
CA ALA A 96 -5.12 -7.35 -6.43
C ALA A 96 -4.00 -7.29 -7.49
N LEU A 97 -3.78 -8.38 -8.24
CA LEU A 97 -2.84 -8.36 -9.37
C LEU A 97 -3.44 -7.55 -10.52
N LEU A 98 -3.18 -6.25 -10.53
CA LEU A 98 -3.41 -5.41 -11.70
C LEU A 98 -2.34 -5.75 -12.75
N GLN A 99 -2.70 -6.64 -13.66
CA GLN A 99 -1.88 -6.90 -14.85
C GLN A 99 -1.75 -5.62 -15.66
N ILE A 100 -0.50 -5.16 -15.81
CA ILE A 100 -0.09 -4.23 -16.86
C ILE A 100 -0.66 -4.78 -18.17
N LYS A 101 -1.27 -3.91 -18.99
CA LYS A 101 -1.70 -4.26 -20.34
C LYS A 101 -0.48 -4.56 -21.21
N HIS A 102 0.18 -5.69 -21.02
CA HIS A 102 0.99 -6.43 -21.99
C HIS A 102 1.31 -7.78 -21.36
N GLY A 103 0.49 -8.77 -21.72
CA GLY A 103 0.35 -10.03 -21.02
C GLY A 103 1.64 -10.73 -20.65
N TRP A 104 1.80 -10.97 -19.35
CA TRP A 104 2.49 -12.12 -18.80
C TRP A 104 1.61 -12.66 -17.67
N LEU A 105 1.10 -13.88 -17.86
CA LEU A 105 0.49 -14.70 -16.82
C LEU A 105 1.62 -15.43 -16.07
N ILE A 106 1.55 -15.42 -14.75
CA ILE A 106 1.89 -16.62 -13.99
C ILE A 106 0.83 -17.69 -14.26
#